data_AF-A0A290SA89-F1
#
_entry.id   AF-A0A290SA89-F1
#
_cell.length_a   1.000
_cell.length_b   1.000
_cell.length_c   1.000
_cell.angle_alpha   90.00
_cell.angle_beta   90.00
_cell.angle_gamma   90.00
#
_symmetry.space_group_name_H-M   'P 1'
#
loop_
_entity.id
_entity.type
_entity.pdbx_description
1 polymer ?
#
loop_
_entity_poly.entity_id
_entity_poly.type
_entity_poly.pdbx_seq_one_letter_code
_entity_poly.pdbx_strand_id
1 'polypeptide(L)' 'MQLQIHPLHQNKGYGKAVIEQVITSAQSKPIKLTVLKNNPALELYKRLGFTITDENNYEYHMQTRATRS' A
#
# COMPACT_ATOMS: atom_id res chain seq x y z
N MET A 1 10.54 2.61 -4.97
CA MET A 1 11.00 2.22 -3.61
C MET A 1 10.29 0.93 -3.22
N GLN A 2 10.95 0.05 -2.47
CA GLN A 2 10.35 -1.17 -1.93
C GLN A 2 10.30 -1.09 -0.40
N LEU A 3 9.20 -1.51 0.21
CA LEU A 3 9.05 -1.64 1.66
C LEU A 3 9.01 -3.11 2.05
N GLN A 4 9.93 -3.54 2.90
CA GLN A 4 9.96 -4.88 3.48
C GLN A 4 10.17 -4.77 4.98
N ILE A 5 9.32 -5.46 5.74
CA ILE A 5 9.49 -5.60 7.18
C ILE A 5 10.05 -6.99 7.44
N HIS A 6 11.15 -7.07 8.17
CA HIS A 6 11.78 -8.33 8.55
C HIS A 6 10.74 -9.26 9.20
N PRO A 7 10.70 -10.58 8.89
CA PRO A 7 9.64 -11.49 9.34
C PRO A 7 9.33 -11.43 10.84
N LEU A 8 10.36 -11.34 11.70
CA LEU A 8 10.22 -11.22 13.17
C LEU A 8 9.55 -9.92 13.65
N HIS A 9 9.34 -8.96 12.75
CA HIS A 9 8.75 -7.66 13.01
C HIS A 9 7.42 -7.44 12.25
N GLN A 10 6.93 -8.43 11.50
CA GLN A 10 5.63 -8.36 10.83
C GLN A 10 4.46 -8.49 11.83
N ASN A 11 3.25 -8.12 11.41
CA ASN A 11 2.02 -8.14 12.22
C ASN A 11 2.05 -7.27 13.50
N LYS A 12 3.06 -6.40 13.65
CA LYS A 12 3.20 -5.45 14.78
C LYS A 12 2.78 -4.01 14.44
N GLY A 13 2.18 -3.80 13.27
CA GLY A 13 1.72 -2.47 12.82
C GLY A 13 2.78 -1.57 12.17
N TYR A 14 4.05 -1.98 12.09
CA TYR A 14 5.10 -1.14 11.48
C TYR A 14 4.84 -0.79 10.02
N GLY A 15 4.43 -1.77 9.21
CA GLY A 15 4.07 -1.52 7.81
C GLY A 15 2.92 -0.52 7.68
N LYS A 16 1.94 -0.58 8.59
CA LYS A 16 0.83 0.38 8.64
C LYS A 16 1.37 1.79 8.92
N ALA A 17 2.15 1.96 9.98
CA ALA A 17 2.70 3.25 10.40
C ALA A 17 3.55 3.90 9.31
N VAL A 18 4.42 3.13 8.64
CA VAL A 18 5.25 3.64 7.54
C VAL A 18 4.39 4.11 6.37
N ILE A 19 3.41 3.31 5.94
CA ILE A 19 2.56 3.67 4.79
C ILE A 19 1.66 4.86 5.13
N GLU A 20 1.09 4.93 6.34
CA GLU A 20 0.33 6.10 6.80
C GLU A 20 1.16 7.37 6.74
N GLN A 21 2.41 7.33 7.20
CA GLN A 21 3.31 8.48 7.11
C GLN A 21 3.55 8.90 5.65
N VAL A 22 3.74 7.95 4.74
CA VAL A 22 3.89 8.23 3.31
C VAL A 22 2.62 8.85 2.73
N ILE A 23 1.44 8.35 3.11
CA ILE A 23 0.15 8.91 2.69
C ILE A 23 -0.01 10.34 3.19
N THR A 24 0.25 10.60 4.46
CA THR A 24 0.14 11.95 5.04
C THR A 24 1.13 12.93 4.42
N SER A 25 2.32 12.47 4.03
CA SER A 25 3.32 13.30 3.36
C SER A 25 3.05 13.49 1.86
N ALA A 26 2.24 12.63 1.25
CA ALA A 26 1.73 12.88 -0.08
C ALA A 26 0.65 13.96 0.00
N GLN A 27 0.86 15.06 -0.71
CA GLN A 27 -0.12 16.15 -0.83
C GLN A 27 -1.34 15.67 -1.64
N SER A 28 -1.84 16.46 -2.58
CA SER A 28 -2.99 16.13 -3.43
C SER A 28 -2.72 15.09 -4.53
N LYS A 29 -1.61 14.35 -4.45
CA LYS A 29 -1.24 13.34 -5.46
C LYS A 29 -1.55 11.93 -4.98
N PRO A 30 -2.23 11.10 -5.79
CA PRO A 30 -2.46 9.71 -5.45
C PRO A 30 -1.13 8.95 -5.39
N ILE A 31 -0.97 8.12 -4.36
CA ILE A 31 0.15 7.18 -4.26
C ILE A 31 -0.21 5.92 -5.02
N LYS A 32 0.74 5.40 -5.79
CA LYS A 32 0.60 4.15 -6.54
C LYS A 32 1.56 3.10 -5.99
N LEU A 33 1.12 1.85 -6.00
CA LEU A 33 1.95 0.70 -5.68
C LEU A 33 1.61 -0.48 -6.58
N THR A 34 2.54 -1.43 -6.63
CA THR A 34 2.35 -2.74 -7.23
C THR A 34 2.57 -3.79 -6.15
N VAL A 35 1.70 -4.80 -6.07
CA VAL A 35 1.76 -5.85 -5.05
C VAL A 35 1.44 -7.20 -5.66
N LEU A 36 2.23 -8.22 -5.33
CA LEU A 36 1.96 -9.61 -5.74
C LEU A 36 0.62 -10.09 -5.16
N LYS A 37 -0.13 -10.88 -5.94
CA LYS A 37 -1.45 -11.39 -5.54
C LYS A 37 -1.43 -12.23 -4.26
N ASN A 38 -0.32 -12.91 -4.00
CA ASN A 38 -0.11 -13.75 -2.80
C ASN A 38 0.57 -13.00 -1.64
N ASN A 39 0.78 -11.69 -1.74
CA ASN A 39 1.44 -10.93 -0.69
C ASN A 39 0.48 -10.72 0.51
N PRO A 40 0.89 -11.08 1.74
CA PRO A 40 0.04 -10.92 2.93
C PRO A 40 -0.33 -9.47 3.25
N ALA A 41 0.43 -8.49 2.71
CA ALA A 41 0.16 -7.07 2.88
C ALA A 41 -0.97 -6.55 1.99
N LEU A 42 -1.55 -7.35 1.07
CA LEU A 42 -2.64 -6.90 0.21
C LEU A 42 -3.82 -6.32 1.00
N GLU A 43 -4.24 -7.00 2.06
CA GLU A 43 -5.33 -6.55 2.94
C GLU A 43 -4.95 -5.32 3.78
N LEU A 44 -3.65 -5.12 4.07
CA LEU A 44 -3.18 -3.88 4.67
C LEU A 44 -3.43 -2.69 3.73
N TYR A 45 -3.04 -2.81 2.45
CA TYR A 45 -3.22 -1.73 1.48
C TYR A 45 -4.69 -1.39 1.27
N LYS A 46 -5.56 -2.40 1.14
CA LYS A 46 -7.02 -2.19 1.04
C LYS A 46 -7.59 -1.42 2.24
N ARG A 47 -7.20 -1.81 3.47
CA ARG A 47 -7.64 -1.11 4.70
C ARG A 47 -7.13 0.32 4.79
N LEU A 48 -5.99 0.63 4.18
CA LEU A 48 -5.42 1.97 4.09
C LEU A 48 -6.02 2.81 2.94
N GLY A 49 -7.07 2.32 2.26
CA GLY A 49 -7.79 3.06 1.24
C GLY A 49 -7.18 2.97 -0.16
N PHE A 50 -6.23 2.08 -0.39
CA PHE A 50 -5.81 1.74 -1.74
C PHE A 50 -6.87 0.91 -2.45
N THR A 51 -7.11 1.21 -3.71
CA THR A 51 -8.00 0.47 -4.60
C THR A 51 -7.21 -0.11 -5.77
N ILE A 52 -7.57 -1.32 -6.22
CA ILE A 52 -6.98 -1.93 -7.42
C ILE A 52 -7.40 -1.11 -8.63
N THR A 53 -6.44 -0.77 -9.47
CA THR A 53 -6.65 -0.02 -10.72
C THR A 53 -6.39 -0.83 -11.96
N ASP A 54 -5.52 -1.84 -11.84
CA ASP A 54 -5.14 -2.74 -12.91
C ASP A 54 -4.56 -4.02 -12.31
N GLU A 55 -4.50 -5.09 -13.08
CA GLU A 55 -3.91 -6.36 -12.67
C GLU A 55 -3.36 -7.15 -13.84
N ASN A 56 -2.38 -8.01 -13.56
CA ASN A 56 -1.98 -9.07 -14.48
C ASN A 56 -2.04 -10.43 -13.77
N ASN A 57 -1.45 -11.47 -14.34
CA ASN A 57 -1.50 -12.81 -13.76
C ASN A 57 -0.86 -12.92 -12.36
N TYR A 58 0.06 -12.01 -12.00
CA TYR A 58 0.90 -12.13 -10.81
C TYR A 58 0.73 -10.99 -9.80
N GLU A 59 0.32 -9.81 -10.25
CA GLU A 59 0.29 -8.61 -9.41
C GLU A 59 -0.93 -7.73 -9.63
N TYR A 60 -1.25 -6.96 -8.60
CA TYR A 60 -2.19 -5.85 -8.61
C TYR A 60 -1.43 -4.53 -8.68
N HIS A 61 -1.90 -3.63 -9.52
CA HIS A 61 -1.60 -2.20 -9.42
C HIS A 61 -2.69 -1.55 -8.57
N MET A 62 -2.29 -0.77 -7.57
CA MET A 62 -3.21 -0.12 -6.65
C MET A 62 -2.87 1.37 -6.50
N GLN A 63 -3.89 2.18 -6.18
CA GLN A 63 -3.70 3.59 -5.86
C GLN A 63 -4.58 4.07 -4.72
N THR A 64 -4.13 5.08 -3.96
CA THR A 64 -5.02 5.82 -3.06
C THR A 64 -6.03 6.64 -3.87
N ARG A 65 -7.20 6.91 -3.28
CA ARG A 65 -8.11 7.90 -3.86
C ARG A 65 -7.40 9.26 -3.92
N ALA A 66 -7.59 10.00 -5.01
CA ALA A 66 -7.18 11.39 -5.04
C ALA A 66 -7.85 12.12 -3.87
N THR A 67 -7.06 12.67 -2.96
CA THR A 67 -7.58 13.54 -1.91
C THR A 67 -8.14 14.77 -2.60
N ARG A 68 -9.47 14.94 -2.58
CA ARG A 68 -10.10 16.19 -3.00
C ARG A 68 -9.59 17.28 -2.05
N SER A 69 -8.90 18.26 -2.61
CA SER A 69 -8.50 19.49 -1.94
C SER A 69 -9.69 20.21 -1.33
#